data_AF-A0A1Q7NXY1-F1
#
_entry.id   AF-A0A1Q7NXY1-F1
#
_cell.length_a   1.000
_cell.length_b   1.000
_cell.length_c   1.000
_cell.angle_alpha   90.00
_cell.angle_beta   90.00
_cell.angle_gamma   90.00
#
_symmetry.space_group_name_H-M   'P 1'
#
loop_
_entity.id
_entity.type
_entity.pdbx_description
1 polymer ?
#
loop_
_entity_poly.entity_id
_entity_poly.type
_entity_poly.pdbx_seq_one_letter_code
_entity_poly.pdbx_strand_id
1 'polypeptide(L)'
;MVALAVSVGVAPIFAQTQNQFSVMDPAGGQSYPVNYSITGGAVNDMSINTNETSLVVSIQSTGAGNLTMTLPRTLIDAKAGADDDLFFVLVDGADTDFNESKTNTDRTLTVSFPDGTQQIEVIGTQVVPEFAGLAFAILAISILMIIVFSTKTTIRFRQ
;
A
#
# COMPACT_ATOMS: atom_id res chain seq x y z
N MET A 1 61.42 -9.36 -9.59
CA MET A 1 60.07 -8.81 -9.83
C MET A 1 59.07 -9.81 -9.26
N VAL A 2 58.40 -9.48 -8.15
CA VAL A 2 57.39 -10.34 -7.52
C VAL A 2 56.04 -9.71 -7.81
N ALA A 3 55.16 -10.43 -8.51
CA ALA A 3 53.80 -9.99 -8.75
C ALA A 3 52.93 -10.47 -7.58
N LEU A 4 52.44 -9.51 -6.80
CA LEU A 4 51.50 -9.75 -5.71
C LEU A 4 50.09 -9.76 -6.31
N ALA A 5 49.46 -10.94 -6.41
CA ALA A 5 48.06 -11.04 -6.82
C ALA A 5 47.16 -10.74 -5.62
N VAL A 6 46.47 -9.59 -5.63
CA VAL A 6 45.42 -9.28 -4.66
C VAL A 6 44.14 -9.97 -5.12
N SER A 7 43.80 -11.07 -4.44
CA SER A 7 42.50 -11.72 -4.56
C SER A 7 41.47 -10.88 -3.82
N VAL A 8 40.63 -10.15 -4.55
CA VAL A 8 39.45 -9.49 -3.98
C VAL A 8 38.38 -10.56 -3.83
N GLY A 9 38.17 -11.02 -2.60
CA GLY A 9 37.04 -11.88 -2.26
C GLY A 9 35.73 -11.10 -2.45
N VAL A 10 35.04 -11.31 -3.56
CA VAL A 10 33.64 -10.91 -3.68
C VAL A 10 32.85 -11.92 -2.84
N ALA A 11 32.38 -11.50 -1.66
CA ALA A 11 31.46 -12.32 -0.89
C ALA A 11 30.23 -12.61 -1.75
N PRO A 12 29.72 -13.86 -1.78
CA PRO A 12 28.46 -14.14 -2.45
C PRO A 12 27.38 -13.30 -1.77
N ILE A 13 26.78 -12.37 -2.52
CA ILE A 13 25.56 -11.70 -2.11
C ILE A 13 24.48 -12.78 -2.14
N PHE A 14 24.07 -13.26 -0.97
CA PHE A 14 22.90 -14.12 -0.86
C PHE A 14 21.69 -13.29 -1.29
N ALA A 15 21.22 -13.50 -2.52
CA ALA A 15 19.96 -12.96 -2.98
C ALA A 15 18.87 -13.48 -2.05
N GLN A 16 18.34 -12.62 -1.19
CA GLN A 16 17.18 -12.92 -0.38
C GLN A 16 16.03 -13.21 -1.37
N THR A 17 15.43 -14.41 -1.32
CA THR A 17 14.33 -14.78 -2.20
C THR A 17 13.20 -13.77 -1.99
N GLN A 18 13.04 -12.84 -2.92
CA GLN A 18 11.94 -11.89 -2.90
C GLN A 18 10.71 -12.63 -3.43
N ASN A 19 9.75 -12.84 -2.53
CA ASN A 19 8.44 -13.35 -2.87
C ASN A 19 7.58 -12.18 -3.36
N GLN A 20 6.55 -12.47 -4.15
CA GLN A 20 5.61 -11.46 -4.62
C GLN A 20 4.19 -11.90 -4.31
N PHE A 21 3.39 -10.97 -3.81
CA PHE A 21 1.96 -11.14 -3.62
C PHE A 21 1.21 -10.14 -4.49
N SER A 22 0.17 -10.58 -5.20
CA SER A 22 -0.66 -9.70 -6.02
C SER A 22 -1.89 -9.27 -5.23
N VAL A 23 -1.83 -8.08 -4.64
CA VAL A 23 -2.95 -7.51 -3.88
C VAL A 23 -4.06 -7.13 -4.85
N MET A 24 -5.25 -7.68 -4.67
CA MET A 24 -6.40 -7.38 -5.52
C MET A 24 -7.15 -6.16 -5.02
N ASP A 25 -7.57 -5.30 -5.96
CA ASP A 25 -8.50 -4.22 -5.69
C ASP A 25 -9.88 -4.79 -5.29
N PRO A 26 -10.43 -4.42 -4.10
CA PRO A 26 -11.78 -4.83 -3.68
C PRO A 26 -12.90 -4.39 -4.63
N ALA A 27 -12.72 -3.27 -5.35
CA ALA A 27 -13.66 -2.80 -6.36
C ALA A 27 -13.56 -3.58 -7.68
N GLY A 28 -12.53 -4.42 -7.82
CA GLY A 28 -12.27 -5.27 -8.98
C GLY A 28 -11.48 -4.57 -10.09
N GLY A 29 -10.76 -5.39 -10.87
CA GLY A 29 -10.21 -4.98 -12.17
C GLY A 29 -8.73 -4.62 -12.19
N GLN A 30 -8.05 -4.48 -11.05
CA GLN A 30 -6.61 -4.24 -10.97
C GLN A 30 -5.96 -5.08 -9.86
N SER A 31 -4.69 -5.45 -10.08
CA SER A 31 -3.86 -6.12 -9.08
C SER A 31 -2.53 -5.41 -8.92
N TYR A 32 -2.09 -5.25 -7.68
CA TYR A 32 -0.87 -4.54 -7.33
C TYR A 32 0.18 -5.55 -6.84
N PRO A 33 1.30 -5.71 -7.56
CA PRO A 33 2.36 -6.59 -7.12
C PRO A 33 3.11 -5.96 -5.93
N VAL A 34 3.11 -6.65 -4.80
CA VAL A 34 3.87 -6.30 -3.60
C VAL A 34 5.00 -7.31 -3.44
N ASN A 35 6.23 -6.84 -3.58
CA ASN A 35 7.41 -7.65 -3.32
C ASN A 35 7.66 -7.69 -1.82
N TYR A 36 7.86 -8.88 -1.26
CA TYR A 36 8.10 -9.04 0.16
C TYR A 36 9.17 -10.10 0.45
N SER A 37 9.73 -10.01 1.64
CA SER A 37 10.58 -11.04 2.23
C SER A 37 10.24 -11.17 3.70
N ILE A 38 10.07 -12.40 4.17
CA ILE A 38 9.70 -12.70 5.54
C ILE A 38 10.69 -13.69 6.14
N THR A 39 11.10 -13.43 7.37
CA THR A 39 11.81 -14.38 8.24
C THR A 39 10.90 -14.74 9.42
N GLY A 40 11.05 -15.94 10.00
CA GLY A 40 10.23 -16.34 11.15
C GLY A 40 8.76 -16.62 10.84
N GLY A 41 8.37 -16.77 9.56
CA GLY A 41 6.99 -17.07 9.17
C GLY A 41 6.79 -17.12 7.66
N ALA A 42 5.53 -17.16 7.25
CA ALA A 42 5.09 -17.04 5.87
C ALA A 42 3.92 -16.06 5.74
N VAL A 43 3.78 -15.38 4.60
CA VAL A 43 2.60 -14.56 4.31
C VAL A 43 1.51 -15.48 3.73
N ASN A 44 0.32 -15.41 4.30
CA ASN A 44 -0.86 -16.16 3.83
C ASN A 44 -1.69 -15.34 2.85
N ASP A 45 -1.94 -14.07 3.18
CA ASP A 45 -2.81 -13.19 2.41
C ASP A 45 -2.40 -11.72 2.58
N MET A 46 -2.72 -10.90 1.57
CA MET A 46 -2.67 -9.45 1.66
C MET A 46 -3.93 -8.86 1.04
N SER A 47 -4.69 -8.11 1.84
CA SER A 47 -5.96 -7.53 1.42
C SER A 47 -6.07 -6.05 1.81
N ILE A 48 -6.78 -5.30 0.98
CA ILE A 48 -7.03 -3.88 1.22
C ILE A 48 -8.27 -3.73 2.10
N ASN A 49 -8.16 -2.98 3.18
CA ASN A 49 -9.29 -2.51 3.95
C ASN A 49 -9.57 -1.04 3.62
N THR A 50 -10.55 -0.81 2.76
CA THR A 50 -10.94 0.54 2.32
C THR A 50 -11.64 1.36 3.41
N ASN A 51 -12.19 0.72 4.46
CA ASN A 51 -12.83 1.44 5.56
C ASN A 51 -11.79 2.08 6.50
N GLU A 52 -10.66 1.41 6.69
CA GLU A 52 -9.58 1.83 7.59
C GLU A 52 -8.40 2.44 6.82
N THR A 53 -8.49 2.52 5.49
CA THR A 53 -7.42 3.04 4.62
C THR A 53 -6.10 2.30 4.85
N SER A 54 -6.19 0.98 4.96
CA SER A 54 -5.07 0.12 5.37
C SER A 54 -4.88 -1.07 4.43
N LEU A 55 -3.67 -1.61 4.46
CA LEU A 55 -3.31 -2.90 3.90
C LEU A 55 -3.12 -3.90 5.04
N VAL A 56 -3.93 -4.94 5.03
CA VAL A 56 -3.89 -6.03 6.01
C VAL A 56 -3.08 -7.18 5.45
N VAL A 57 -2.00 -7.52 6.12
CA VAL A 57 -1.14 -8.66 5.80
C VAL A 57 -1.39 -9.75 6.83
N SER A 58 -1.98 -10.87 6.39
CA SER A 58 -2.14 -12.06 7.21
C SER A 58 -0.88 -12.91 7.10
N ILE A 59 -0.27 -13.23 8.23
CA ILE A 59 0.92 -14.06 8.31
C ILE A 59 0.69 -15.31 9.16
N GLN A 60 1.50 -16.32 8.92
CA GLN A 60 1.66 -17.46 9.82
C GLN A 60 3.08 -17.41 10.40
N SER A 61 3.20 -16.90 11.63
CA SER A 61 4.48 -16.92 12.36
C SER A 61 4.85 -18.34 12.76
N THR A 62 6.12 -18.69 12.59
CA THR A 62 6.75 -19.90 13.16
C THR A 62 7.83 -19.56 14.19
N GLY A 63 8.07 -18.26 14.39
CA GLY A 63 8.98 -17.68 15.36
C GLY A 63 8.97 -16.16 15.27
N ALA A 64 9.76 -15.48 16.09
CA ALA A 64 10.01 -14.05 15.94
C ALA A 64 10.76 -13.78 14.63
N GLY A 65 10.39 -12.70 13.94
CA GLY A 65 10.79 -12.48 12.57
C GLY A 65 10.66 -11.04 12.09
N ASN A 66 11.03 -10.83 10.83
CA ASN A 66 10.90 -9.55 10.15
C ASN A 66 10.14 -9.74 8.85
N LEU A 67 9.17 -8.88 8.58
CA LEU A 67 8.51 -8.73 7.30
C LEU A 67 9.04 -7.46 6.63
N THR A 68 9.68 -7.61 5.48
CA THR A 68 10.04 -6.50 4.60
C THR A 68 9.15 -6.53 3.38
N MET A 69 8.53 -5.40 3.03
CA MET A 69 7.54 -5.30 1.96
C MET A 69 7.70 -3.98 1.20
N THR A 70 7.76 -4.06 -0.12
CA THR A 70 7.82 -2.91 -1.02
C THR A 70 6.43 -2.65 -1.57
N LEU A 71 5.84 -1.57 -1.09
CA LEU A 71 4.51 -1.10 -1.39
C LEU A 71 4.55 -0.07 -2.53
N PRO A 72 3.87 -0.32 -3.65
CA PRO A 72 3.67 0.72 -4.65
C PRO A 72 2.86 1.87 -4.04
N ARG A 73 3.28 3.12 -4.25
CA ARG A 73 2.50 4.31 -3.83
C ARG A 73 1.15 4.41 -4.53
N THR A 74 1.03 3.74 -5.67
CA THR A 74 -0.24 3.59 -6.39
C THR A 74 -1.21 2.64 -5.71
N LEU A 75 -0.76 1.78 -4.78
CA LEU A 75 -1.57 0.87 -3.97
C LEU A 75 -1.96 1.54 -2.64
N ILE A 76 -0.95 2.02 -1.90
CA ILE A 76 -1.12 2.64 -0.59
C ILE A 76 -0.04 3.72 -0.40
N ASP A 77 -0.41 4.87 0.15
CA ASP A 77 0.53 5.95 0.46
C ASP A 77 0.09 6.67 1.75
N ALA A 78 1.04 7.40 2.35
CA ALA A 78 0.81 8.24 3.51
C ALA A 78 1.32 9.65 3.21
N LYS A 79 0.43 10.63 3.06
CA LYS A 79 0.75 11.99 2.62
C LYS A 79 0.05 13.04 3.47
N ALA A 80 0.78 14.09 3.82
CA ALA A 80 0.26 15.30 4.44
C ALA A 80 0.25 16.41 3.39
N GLY A 81 -0.82 16.45 2.58
CA GLY A 81 -0.88 17.36 1.43
C GLY A 81 0.05 16.93 0.30
N ALA A 82 1.05 17.76 -0.02
CA ALA A 82 2.02 17.46 -1.07
C ALA A 82 3.21 16.63 -0.57
N ASP A 83 3.46 16.64 0.73
CA ASP A 83 4.61 16.02 1.36
C ASP A 83 4.30 14.59 1.84
N ASP A 84 5.35 13.77 1.93
CA ASP A 84 5.26 12.41 2.45
C ASP A 84 5.12 12.42 3.97
N ASP A 85 4.10 11.73 4.47
CA ASP A 85 3.92 11.43 5.89
C ASP A 85 4.42 10.01 6.22
N LEU A 86 4.35 9.62 7.49
CA LEU A 86 4.62 8.27 7.97
C LEU A 86 3.37 7.40 7.91
N PHE A 87 3.56 6.10 7.67
CA PHE A 87 2.51 5.12 7.92
C PHE A 87 2.33 4.89 9.43
N PHE A 88 1.16 4.37 9.80
CA PHE A 88 0.97 3.69 11.07
C PHE A 88 1.00 2.19 10.85
N VAL A 89 1.76 1.46 11.65
CA VAL A 89 1.90 0.01 11.50
C VAL A 89 1.49 -0.67 12.80
N LEU A 90 0.57 -1.62 12.68
CA LEU A 90 0.07 -2.42 13.80
C LEU A 90 0.49 -3.88 13.63
N VAL A 91 0.88 -4.52 14.73
CA VAL A 91 1.11 -5.97 14.83
C VAL A 91 0.07 -6.52 15.79
N ASP A 92 -0.83 -7.36 15.28
CA ASP A 92 -2.02 -7.85 15.99
C ASP A 92 -2.82 -6.73 16.70
N GLY A 93 -2.91 -5.56 16.05
CA GLY A 93 -3.63 -4.38 16.56
C GLY A 93 -2.85 -3.52 17.57
N ALA A 94 -1.61 -3.88 17.91
CA ALA A 94 -0.73 -3.07 18.75
C ALA A 94 0.25 -2.25 17.89
N ASP A 95 0.45 -0.98 18.25
CA ASP A 95 1.40 -0.10 17.59
C ASP A 95 2.83 -0.63 17.70
N THR A 96 3.60 -0.50 16.62
CA THR A 96 4.99 -0.95 16.56
C THR A 96 5.88 0.02 15.82
N ASP A 97 7.14 0.07 16.23
CA ASP A 97 8.18 0.69 15.42
C ASP A 97 8.41 -0.11 14.13
N PHE A 98 8.72 0.62 13.06
CA PHE A 98 9.09 0.07 11.77
C PHE A 98 10.15 0.95 11.11
N ASN A 99 10.87 0.37 10.16
CA ASN A 99 11.79 1.12 9.33
C ASN A 99 11.20 1.35 7.94
N GLU A 100 11.37 2.55 7.40
CA GLU A 100 10.84 2.93 6.08
C GLU A 100 11.94 3.47 5.18
N SER A 101 11.87 3.10 3.89
CA SER A 101 12.61 3.74 2.82
C SER A 101 11.63 4.20 1.73
N LYS A 102 11.83 5.43 1.23
CA LYS A 102 10.91 6.08 0.30
C LYS A 102 11.60 6.27 -1.05
N THR A 103 10.90 5.92 -2.12
CA THR A 103 11.25 6.34 -3.49
C THR A 103 10.08 7.13 -4.08
N ASN A 104 10.22 7.61 -5.31
CA ASN A 104 9.13 8.32 -6.00
C ASN A 104 7.94 7.41 -6.34
N THR A 105 8.16 6.10 -6.45
CA THR A 105 7.17 5.12 -6.92
C THR A 105 6.72 4.16 -5.84
N ASP A 106 7.59 3.90 -4.87
CA ASP A 106 7.41 2.83 -3.89
C ASP A 106 7.80 3.29 -2.49
N ARG A 107 7.29 2.57 -1.49
CA ARG A 107 7.69 2.66 -0.09
C ARG A 107 8.01 1.28 0.43
N THR A 108 9.21 1.10 0.94
CA THR A 108 9.64 -0.18 1.51
C THR A 108 9.57 -0.09 3.03
N LEU A 109 8.80 -0.99 3.64
CA LEU A 109 8.65 -1.10 5.09
C LEU A 109 9.34 -2.37 5.58
N THR A 110 10.00 -2.27 6.72
CA THR A 110 10.50 -3.41 7.48
C THR A 110 9.91 -3.38 8.88
N VAL A 111 9.14 -4.41 9.21
CA VAL A 111 8.39 -4.55 10.46
C VAL A 111 8.87 -5.80 11.18
N SER A 112 9.26 -5.68 12.44
CA SER A 112 9.58 -6.82 13.30
C SER A 112 8.33 -7.33 14.01
N PHE A 113 8.18 -8.63 14.13
CA PHE A 113 7.04 -9.26 14.81
C PHE A 113 7.47 -10.40 15.75
N PRO A 114 6.79 -10.60 16.89
CA PRO A 114 7.04 -11.71 17.79
C PRO A 114 6.47 -13.04 17.26
N ASP A 115 6.84 -14.15 17.91
CA ASP A 115 6.20 -15.43 17.64
C ASP A 115 4.72 -15.41 18.08
N GLY A 116 3.87 -16.07 17.33
CA GLY A 116 2.42 -16.07 17.50
C GLY A 116 1.68 -14.97 16.74
N THR A 117 2.37 -14.07 16.04
CA THR A 117 1.72 -13.02 15.25
C THR A 117 0.93 -13.57 14.07
N GLN A 118 -0.28 -13.04 13.90
CA GLN A 118 -1.21 -13.47 12.84
C GLN A 118 -1.45 -12.36 11.82
N GLN A 119 -1.36 -11.10 12.24
CA GLN A 119 -1.73 -9.96 11.42
C GLN A 119 -0.73 -8.82 11.57
N ILE A 120 -0.35 -8.24 10.43
CA ILE A 120 0.36 -6.97 10.35
C ILE A 120 -0.49 -6.03 9.51
N GLU A 121 -0.79 -4.85 10.00
CA GLU A 121 -1.62 -3.87 9.33
C GLU A 121 -0.83 -2.58 9.09
N VAL A 122 -0.86 -2.09 7.85
CA VAL A 122 -0.21 -0.85 7.43
C VAL A 122 -1.30 0.15 7.07
N ILE A 123 -1.43 1.21 7.87
CA ILE A 123 -2.43 2.25 7.72
C ILE A 123 -1.78 3.47 7.07
N GLY A 124 -2.36 3.90 5.95
CA GLY A 124 -1.95 5.08 5.21
C GLY A 124 -2.98 6.20 5.27
N THR A 125 -2.76 7.24 4.47
CA THR A 125 -3.75 8.30 4.24
C THR A 125 -4.59 8.04 3.00
N GLN A 126 -4.13 7.12 2.14
CA GLN A 126 -4.81 6.70 0.94
C GLN A 126 -4.52 5.23 0.66
N VAL A 127 -5.54 4.51 0.22
CA VAL A 127 -5.43 3.15 -0.32
C VAL A 127 -6.34 3.04 -1.54
N VAL A 128 -5.96 2.21 -2.51
CA VAL A 128 -6.76 2.02 -3.71
C VAL A 128 -8.15 1.47 -3.37
N PRO A 129 -9.22 1.91 -4.08
CA PRO A 129 -9.27 3.02 -5.05
C PRO A 129 -10.05 4.23 -4.52
N GLU A 130 -9.45 5.40 -4.61
CA GLU A 130 -10.24 6.63 -4.68
C GLU A 130 -11.12 6.58 -5.94
N PHE A 131 -12.42 6.73 -5.74
CA PHE A 131 -13.48 6.69 -6.76
C PHE A 131 -13.36 7.76 -7.87
N ALA A 132 -12.19 8.33 -8.17
CA ALA A 132 -12.02 9.38 -9.16
C ALA A 132 -12.76 9.06 -10.47
N GLY A 133 -12.64 7.84 -11.01
CA GLY A 133 -13.35 7.44 -12.22
C GLY A 133 -14.88 7.56 -12.14
N LEU A 134 -15.50 7.11 -11.04
CA LEU A 134 -16.95 7.14 -10.86
C LEU A 134 -17.46 8.49 -10.32
N ALA A 135 -16.70 9.14 -9.45
CA ALA A 135 -17.01 10.45 -8.91
C ALA A 135 -17.02 11.51 -10.02
N PHE A 136 -16.05 11.49 -10.94
CA PHE A 136 -16.08 12.37 -12.11
C PHE A 136 -17.24 12.05 -13.06
N ALA A 137 -17.58 10.76 -13.24
CA ALA A 137 -18.74 10.38 -14.05
C ALA A 137 -20.06 10.89 -13.43
N ILE A 138 -20.28 10.67 -12.13
CA ILE A 138 -21.45 11.16 -11.40
C ILE A 138 -21.49 12.69 -11.40
N LEU A 139 -20.35 13.34 -11.18
CA LEU A 139 -20.24 14.81 -11.23
C LEU A 139 -20.59 15.35 -12.61
N ALA A 140 -20.06 14.76 -13.69
CA ALA A 140 -20.36 15.18 -15.06
C ALA A 140 -21.85 14.99 -15.40
N ILE A 141 -22.43 13.85 -15.05
CA ILE A 141 -23.87 13.58 -15.25
C ILE A 141 -24.72 14.59 -14.46
N SER A 142 -24.32 14.91 -13.23
CA SER A 142 -25.02 15.87 -12.38
C SER A 142 -25.03 17.29 -12.97
N ILE A 143 -23.88 17.75 -13.47
CA ILE A 143 -23.76 19.07 -14.09
C ILE A 143 -24.61 19.14 -15.37
N LEU A 144 -24.57 18.10 -16.21
CA LEU A 144 -25.39 18.03 -17.42
C LEU A 144 -26.89 18.08 -17.09
N MET A 145 -27.35 17.40 -16.03
CA MET A 145 -28.74 17.43 -15.59
C MET A 145 -29.18 18.82 -15.11
N ILE A 146 -28.35 19.52 -14.35
CA ILE A 146 -28.65 20.88 -13.87
C ILE A 146 -28.86 21.83 -15.06
N ILE A 147 -27.99 21.78 -16.06
CA ILE A 147 -28.08 22.65 -17.25
C ILE A 147 -29.40 22.37 -18.00
N VAL A 148 -29.74 21.10 -18.21
CA VAL A 148 -30.99 20.70 -18.88
C VAL A 148 -32.21 21.17 -18.10
N PHE A 149 -32.24 21.03 -16.78
CA PHE A 149 -33.36 21.46 -15.94
C PHE A 149 -33.50 22.99 -15.86
N SER A 150 -32.37 23.70 -15.78
CA SER A 150 -32.35 25.17 -15.67
C SER A 150 -32.89 25.85 -16.94
N THR A 151 -32.70 25.25 -18.12
CA THR A 151 -33.20 25.84 -19.38
C THR A 151 -34.71 25.68 -19.59
N LYS A 152 -35.40 24.84 -18.81
CA LYS A 152 -36.84 24.53 -18.96
C LYS A 152 -37.74 25.17 -17.90
N THR A 153 -37.19 25.81 -16.87
CA THR A 153 -37.99 26.34 -15.76
C THR A 153 -38.40 27.79 -16.02
N THR A 154 -39.56 28.02 -16.65
CA THR A 154 -40.17 29.36 -16.74
C THR A 154 -40.99 29.63 -15.47
N ILE A 155 -40.37 30.27 -14.47
CA ILE A 155 -41.07 30.66 -13.23
C ILE A 155 -41.95 31.88 -13.54
N ARG A 156 -43.24 31.65 -13.79
CA ARG A 156 -44.22 32.74 -13.90
C ARG A 156 -44.65 33.17 -12.50
N PHE A 157 -44.07 34.26 -11.99
CA PHE A 157 -44.65 34.98 -10.85
C PHE A 157 -45.98 35.61 -11.31
N ARG A 158 -47.11 35.12 -10.79
CA ARG A 158 -48.41 35.80 -10.90
C ARG A 158 -48.44 36.91 -9.85
N GLN A 159 -48.50 38.16 -10.31
CA GLN A 159 -49.11 39.26 -9.55
C GLN A 159 -50.62 39.28 -9.81
#